data_AF-A0A972H3S8-F1
#
_entry.id   AF-A0A972H3S8-F1
#
_cell.length_a   1.000
_cell.length_b   1.000
_cell.length_c   1.000
_cell.angle_alpha   90.00
_cell.angle_beta   90.00
_cell.angle_gamma   90.00
#
_symmetry.space_group_name_H-M   'P 1'
#
loop_
_entity.id
_entity.type
_entity.pdbx_description
1 polymer ?
#
loop_
_entity_poly.entity_id
_entity_poly.type
_entity_poly.pdbx_seq_one_letter_code
_entity_poly.pdbx_strand_id
1 'polypeptide(L)'
;MDERRKTLALEIKELIEELSPIIESFTSEVCPTCRSVCCKHKHSLYDEEDKVFLRALSVEPVNDESLDPDGPCQFLSPTGCVRPRWKRPFRCTWYFCEALLEYMPEASGRHYRRLVRLLNEILEKRKALIDSSL
;
A
#
# COMPACT_ATOMS: atom_id res chain seq x y z
N MET A 1 -16.75 18.16 -5.42
CA MET A 1 -15.49 17.44 -5.14
C MET A 1 -14.43 18.10 -6.00
N ASP A 2 -13.32 18.53 -5.41
CA ASP A 2 -12.28 19.32 -6.09
C ASP A 2 -11.64 18.50 -7.23
N GLU A 3 -11.72 19.01 -8.47
CA GLU A 3 -11.20 18.34 -9.67
C GLU A 3 -9.69 18.06 -9.53
N ARG A 4 -8.96 18.96 -8.87
CA ARG A 4 -7.52 18.78 -8.59
C ARG A 4 -7.25 17.58 -7.68
N ARG A 5 -8.06 17.40 -6.63
CA ARG A 5 -7.93 16.26 -5.71
C ARG A 5 -8.19 14.95 -6.43
N LYS A 6 -9.21 14.92 -7.29
CA LYS A 6 -9.53 13.74 -8.09
C LYS A 6 -8.38 13.39 -9.04
N THR A 7 -7.79 14.37 -9.73
CA THR A 7 -6.63 14.16 -10.59
C THR A 7 -5.44 13.59 -9.81
N LEU A 8 -5.06 14.21 -8.69
CA LEU A 8 -3.95 13.72 -7.86
C LEU A 8 -4.19 12.29 -7.35
N ALA A 9 -5.42 11.98 -6.93
CA ALA A 9 -5.76 10.64 -6.48
C ALA A 9 -5.72 9.61 -7.62
N LEU A 10 -6.12 9.97 -8.84
CA LEU A 10 -5.99 9.09 -10.01
C LEU A 10 -4.52 8.82 -10.34
N GLU A 11 -3.66 9.84 -10.31
CA GLU A 11 -2.21 9.67 -10.54
C GLU A 11 -1.55 8.79 -9.48
N ILE A 12 -1.90 8.98 -8.20
CA ILE A 12 -1.42 8.11 -7.11
C ILE A 12 -1.89 6.67 -7.33
N LYS A 13 -3.15 6.48 -7.73
CA LYS A 13 -3.69 5.14 -8.03
C LYS A 13 -2.89 4.46 -9.13
N GLU A 14 -2.64 5.15 -10.24
CA GLU A 14 -1.88 4.62 -11.38
C GLU A 14 -0.45 4.24 -10.97
N LEU A 15 0.22 5.09 -10.19
CA LEU A 15 1.56 4.79 -9.66
C LEU A 15 1.56 3.57 -8.73
N ILE A 16 0.55 3.42 -7.87
CA ILE A 16 0.43 2.24 -7.01
C ILE A 16 0.13 0.98 -7.84
N GLU A 17 -0.69 1.09 -8.89
CA GLU A 17 -0.96 0.00 -9.83
C GLU A 17 0.32 -0.43 -10.57
N GLU A 18 1.18 0.52 -10.98
CA GLU A 18 2.50 0.22 -11.54
C GLU A 18 3.46 -0.40 -10.51
N LEU A 19 3.42 0.09 -9.27
CA LEU A 19 4.27 -0.37 -8.17
C LEU A 19 3.93 -1.79 -7.70
N SER A 20 2.64 -2.15 -7.72
CA SER A 20 2.15 -3.40 -7.14
C SER A 20 2.87 -4.66 -7.64
N PRO A 21 3.02 -4.90 -8.96
CA PRO A 21 3.71 -6.10 -9.45
C PRO A 21 5.19 -6.15 -9.03
N ILE A 22 5.84 -5.00 -8.83
CA ILE A 22 7.22 -4.96 -8.34
C ILE A 22 7.28 -5.45 -6.89
N ILE A 23 6.41 -4.92 -6.02
CA ILE A 23 6.35 -5.38 -4.63
C ILE A 23 5.94 -6.85 -4.58
N GLU A 24 4.96 -7.27 -5.38
CA GLU A 24 4.51 -8.65 -5.46
C GLU A 24 5.64 -9.61 -5.82
N SER A 25 6.51 -9.23 -6.77
CA SER A 25 7.68 -10.03 -7.18
C SER A 25 8.69 -10.28 -6.06
N PHE A 26 8.75 -9.40 -5.05
CA PHE A 26 9.60 -9.59 -3.89
C PHE A 26 8.87 -10.33 -2.76
N THR A 27 7.60 -9.98 -2.53
CA THR A 27 6.81 -10.62 -1.47
C THR A 27 6.47 -12.08 -1.79
N SER A 28 6.38 -12.48 -3.06
CA SER A 28 6.16 -13.88 -3.44
C SER A 28 7.32 -14.79 -3.03
N GLU A 29 8.53 -14.23 -2.94
CA GLU A 29 9.74 -14.97 -2.57
C GLU A 29 9.96 -14.99 -1.05
N VAL A 30 9.69 -13.86 -0.37
CA VAL A 30 10.00 -13.70 1.05
C VAL A 30 8.82 -14.08 1.97
N CYS A 31 7.59 -13.71 1.63
CA CYS A 31 6.46 -13.84 2.55
C CYS A 31 6.00 -15.28 2.83
N PRO A 32 6.03 -16.25 1.88
CA PRO A 32 5.53 -17.61 2.14
C PRO A 32 6.24 -18.37 3.26
N THR A 33 7.49 -17.99 3.58
CA THR A 33 8.30 -18.63 4.63
C THR A 33 8.39 -17.77 5.91
N CYS A 34 7.68 -16.63 5.95
CA CYS A 34 7.74 -15.68 7.05
C CYS A 34 7.05 -16.21 8.31
N ARG A 35 7.76 -16.16 9.45
CA ARG A 35 7.23 -16.53 10.78
C ARG A 35 6.66 -15.35 11.55
N SER A 36 6.98 -14.12 11.15
CA SER A 36 6.54 -12.88 11.79
C SER A 36 5.64 -12.08 10.83
N VAL A 37 4.43 -12.60 10.61
CA VAL A 37 3.49 -12.07 9.61
C VAL A 37 3.07 -10.64 9.95
N CYS A 38 3.40 -9.70 9.07
CA CYS A 38 3.00 -8.29 9.20
C CYS A 38 1.55 -8.03 8.75
N CYS A 39 0.92 -8.95 8.01
CA CYS A 39 -0.46 -8.87 7.53
C CYS A 39 -1.48 -9.11 8.66
N LYS A 40 -1.45 -8.27 9.69
CA LYS A 40 -2.38 -8.26 10.83
C LYS A 40 -3.56 -7.34 10.60
N HIS A 41 -4.69 -7.62 11.25
CA HIS A 41 -5.92 -6.84 11.11
C HIS A 41 -5.72 -5.35 11.41
N LYS A 42 -5.02 -4.99 12.49
CA LYS A 42 -4.75 -3.59 12.86
C LYS A 42 -4.04 -2.77 11.78
N HIS A 43 -3.25 -3.42 10.92
CA HIS A 43 -2.56 -2.74 9.83
C HIS A 43 -3.44 -2.52 8.60
N SER A 44 -4.62 -3.14 8.56
CA SER A 44 -5.60 -3.00 7.47
C SER A 44 -6.51 -1.78 7.65
N LEU A 45 -6.54 -1.19 8.85
CA LEU A 45 -7.36 -0.03 9.19
C LEU A 45 -6.84 1.22 8.49
N TYR A 46 -7.77 2.08 8.07
CA TYR A 46 -7.47 3.32 7.36
C TYR A 46 -7.29 4.49 8.33
N ASP A 47 -6.21 5.25 8.14
CA ASP A 47 -6.05 6.56 8.78
C ASP A 47 -6.76 7.67 7.99
N GLU A 48 -6.76 8.91 8.49
CA GLU A 48 -7.44 10.02 7.81
C GLU A 48 -6.87 10.33 6.43
N GLU A 49 -5.57 10.15 6.22
CA GLU A 49 -4.90 10.39 4.94
C GLU A 49 -5.33 9.34 3.90
N ASP A 50 -5.47 8.08 4.32
CA ASP A 50 -6.07 7.02 3.50
C ASP A 50 -7.51 7.35 3.10
N LYS A 51 -8.32 7.81 4.05
CA LYS A 51 -9.73 8.14 3.80
C LYS A 51 -9.86 9.33 2.86
N VAL A 52 -8.98 10.35 2.96
CA VAL A 52 -8.92 11.47 1.99
C VAL A 52 -8.67 10.95 0.58
N PHE A 53 -7.67 10.06 0.42
CA PHE A 53 -7.34 9.47 -0.88
C PHE A 53 -8.49 8.65 -1.47
N LEU A 54 -9.10 7.76 -0.68
CA LEU A 54 -10.19 6.91 -1.17
C LEU A 54 -11.45 7.71 -1.51
N ARG A 55 -11.82 8.69 -0.69
CA ARG A 55 -12.97 9.56 -0.96
C ARG A 55 -12.78 10.42 -2.21
N ALA A 56 -11.55 10.86 -2.50
CA ALA A 56 -11.24 11.58 -3.75
C ALA A 56 -11.49 10.71 -5.01
N LEU A 57 -11.47 9.38 -4.85
CA LEU A 57 -11.81 8.39 -5.87
C LEU A 57 -13.26 7.88 -5.77
N SER A 58 -14.09 8.49 -4.92
CA SER A 58 -15.46 8.03 -4.61
C SER A 58 -15.52 6.58 -4.11
N VAL A 59 -14.50 6.15 -3.36
CA VAL A 59 -14.44 4.82 -2.73
C VAL A 59 -14.60 4.97 -1.22
N GLU A 60 -15.49 4.17 -0.63
CA GLU A 60 -15.68 4.16 0.82
C GLU A 60 -14.64 3.24 1.51
N PRO A 61 -13.92 3.74 2.54
CA PRO A 61 -13.00 2.96 3.34
C PRO A 61 -13.74 1.97 4.28
N VAL A 62 -13.99 0.74 3.82
CA VAL A 62 -14.66 -0.29 4.61
C VAL A 62 -13.69 -1.31 5.20
N ASN A 63 -13.75 -1.49 6.53
CA ASN A 63 -13.04 -2.49 7.31
C ASN A 63 -13.92 -2.96 8.48
N ASP A 64 -13.88 -4.25 8.84
CA ASP A 64 -14.51 -4.74 10.06
C ASP A 64 -13.65 -4.45 11.31
N GLU A 65 -13.96 -3.39 12.04
CA GLU A 65 -13.22 -3.00 13.26
C GLU A 65 -13.46 -3.92 14.47
N SER A 66 -14.39 -4.88 14.38
CA SER A 66 -14.70 -5.81 15.48
C SER A 66 -13.73 -7.00 15.57
N LEU A 67 -12.88 -7.19 14.57
CA LEU A 67 -11.91 -8.28 14.51
C LEU A 67 -10.74 -8.08 15.47
N ASP A 68 -10.13 -9.19 15.91
CA ASP A 68 -8.91 -9.16 16.73
C ASP A 68 -7.81 -8.35 16.03
N PRO A 69 -7.34 -7.22 16.62
CA PRO A 69 -6.31 -6.38 16.03
C PRO A 69 -5.00 -7.12 15.69
N ASP A 70 -4.65 -8.14 16.48
CA ASP A 70 -3.44 -8.94 16.29
C ASP A 70 -3.67 -10.22 15.48
N GLY A 71 -4.93 -10.54 15.16
CA GLY A 71 -5.31 -11.62 14.27
C GLY A 71 -4.96 -11.36 12.79
N PRO A 72 -5.18 -12.35 11.91
CA PRO A 72 -4.94 -12.21 10.48
C PRO A 72 -5.77 -11.06 9.88
N CYS A 73 -5.15 -10.31 8.96
CA CYS A 73 -5.89 -9.32 8.19
C CYS A 73 -7.08 -9.97 7.45
N GLN A 74 -8.25 -9.34 7.51
CA GLN A 74 -9.49 -9.82 6.85
C GLN A 74 -9.38 -9.97 5.33
N PHE A 75 -8.36 -9.35 4.72
CA PHE A 75 -8.09 -9.41 3.28
C PHE A 75 -6.91 -10.33 2.93
N LEU A 76 -6.32 -11.04 3.90
CA LEU A 76 -5.23 -11.98 3.67
C LEU A 76 -5.79 -13.33 3.21
N SER A 77 -5.34 -13.82 2.06
CA SER A 77 -5.60 -15.17 1.55
C SER A 77 -4.30 -15.97 1.46
N PRO A 78 -4.39 -17.28 1.15
CA PRO A 78 -3.19 -18.12 0.92
C PRO A 78 -2.27 -17.61 -0.19
N THR A 79 -2.79 -16.82 -1.14
CA THR A 79 -2.02 -16.27 -2.27
C THR A 79 -1.63 -14.80 -2.06
N GLY A 80 -1.81 -14.26 -0.86
CA GLY A 80 -1.52 -12.87 -0.53
C GLY A 80 -2.80 -12.05 -0.30
N CYS A 81 -2.70 -10.73 -0.40
CA CYS A 81 -3.85 -9.88 -0.12
C CYS A 81 -4.81 -9.79 -1.30
N VAL A 82 -6.09 -10.09 -1.10
CA VAL A 82 -7.13 -10.04 -2.16
C VAL A 82 -7.52 -8.62 -2.56
N ARG A 83 -7.16 -7.62 -1.74
CA ARG A 83 -7.46 -6.22 -2.01
C ARG A 83 -6.40 -5.65 -2.95
N PRO A 84 -6.78 -4.95 -4.05
CA PRO A 84 -5.78 -4.30 -4.90
C PRO A 84 -4.99 -3.28 -4.08
N ARG A 85 -3.69 -3.13 -4.37
CA ARG A 85 -2.78 -2.35 -3.52
C ARG A 85 -3.20 -0.89 -3.36
N TRP A 86 -3.76 -0.28 -4.40
CA TRP A 86 -4.27 1.10 -4.32
C TRP A 86 -5.46 1.23 -3.37
N LYS A 87 -6.21 0.17 -3.11
CA LYS A 87 -7.24 0.20 -2.07
C LYS A 87 -6.66 -0.05 -0.68
N ARG A 88 -5.44 -0.60 -0.53
CA ARG A 88 -4.84 -0.90 0.80
C ARG A 88 -4.54 0.40 1.56
N PRO A 89 -4.47 0.40 2.90
CA PRO A 89 -3.98 1.58 3.60
C PRO A 89 -2.56 1.84 3.12
N PHE A 90 -2.18 3.11 3.04
CA PHE A 90 -0.87 3.54 2.60
C PHE A 90 0.23 2.76 3.32
N ARG A 91 0.11 2.53 4.63
CA ARG A 91 1.05 1.72 5.43
C ARG A 91 1.43 0.38 4.77
N CYS A 92 0.48 -0.33 4.15
CA CYS A 92 0.73 -1.61 3.45
C CYS A 92 1.55 -1.48 2.16
N THR A 93 1.82 -0.25 1.70
CA THR A 93 2.61 0.07 0.51
C THR A 93 4.06 0.45 0.85
N TRP A 94 4.32 1.08 2.00
CA TRP A 94 5.67 1.51 2.40
C TRP A 94 6.28 0.77 3.60
N TYR A 95 5.56 -0.16 4.24
CA TYR A 95 6.17 -1.05 5.22
C TYR A 95 6.89 -2.21 4.51
N PHE A 96 8.20 -2.32 4.74
CA PHE A 96 9.02 -3.46 4.33
C PHE A 96 9.76 -3.99 5.57
N CYS A 97 9.66 -5.30 5.83
CA CYS A 97 10.42 -5.92 6.91
C CYS A 97 11.91 -6.04 6.54
N GLU A 98 12.76 -6.31 7.53
CA GLU A 98 14.21 -6.51 7.35
C GLU A 98 14.52 -7.51 6.23
N ALA A 99 13.89 -8.69 6.25
CA ALA A 99 14.09 -9.70 5.20
C ALA A 99 13.75 -9.20 3.77
N LEU A 100 12.73 -8.35 3.62
CA LEU A 100 12.42 -7.73 2.33
C LEU A 100 13.48 -6.67 1.97
N LEU A 101 13.88 -5.84 2.92
CA LEU A 101 14.88 -4.77 2.70
C LEU A 101 16.24 -5.34 2.27
N GLU A 102 16.63 -6.50 2.81
CA GLU A 102 17.83 -7.24 2.39
C GLU A 102 17.64 -7.88 1.01
N TYR A 103 16.52 -8.58 0.78
CA TYR A 103 16.28 -9.34 -0.44
C TYR A 103 16.11 -8.46 -1.70
N MET A 104 15.35 -7.37 -1.61
CA MET A 104 14.99 -6.54 -2.77
C MET A 104 16.19 -6.03 -3.61
N PRO A 105 17.24 -5.41 -3.02
CA PRO A 105 18.39 -4.95 -3.78
C PRO A 105 19.22 -6.10 -4.37
N GLU A 106 19.32 -7.23 -3.67
CA GLU A 106 20.06 -8.42 -4.12
C GLU A 106 19.35 -9.12 -5.29
N ALA A 107 18.04 -9.29 -5.19
CA ALA A 107 17.24 -9.98 -6.20
C ALA A 107 17.17 -9.21 -7.51
N SER A 108 17.01 -7.88 -7.45
CA SER A 108 17.01 -7.03 -8.66
C SER A 108 17.24 -5.56 -8.34
N GLY A 109 18.48 -5.11 -8.48
CA GLY A 109 18.82 -3.69 -8.36
C GLY A 109 18.04 -2.77 -9.31
N ARG A 110 17.62 -3.26 -10.49
CA ARG A 110 16.75 -2.49 -11.41
C ARG A 110 15.35 -2.31 -10.82
N HIS A 111 14.71 -3.38 -10.36
CA HIS A 111 13.37 -3.31 -9.77
C HIS A 111 13.38 -2.51 -8.48
N TYR A 112 14.41 -2.68 -7.64
CA TYR A 112 14.57 -1.90 -6.41
C TYR A 112 14.68 -0.39 -6.69
N ARG A 113 15.52 0.04 -7.66
CA ARG A 113 15.59 1.46 -8.04
C ARG A 113 14.26 1.99 -8.57
N ARG A 114 13.51 1.19 -9.33
CA ARG A 114 12.18 1.57 -9.83
C ARG A 114 11.16 1.69 -8.69
N LEU A 115 11.16 0.75 -7.75
CA LEU A 115 10.36 0.77 -6.52
C LEU A 115 10.59 2.07 -5.74
N VAL A 116 11.85 2.39 -5.44
CA VAL A 116 12.21 3.62 -4.70
C VAL A 116 11.73 4.88 -5.41
N ARG A 117 11.93 4.95 -6.74
CA ARG A 117 11.46 6.09 -7.54
C ARG A 117 9.94 6.27 -7.48
N LEU A 118 9.19 5.18 -7.69
CA LEU A 118 7.72 5.20 -7.67
C LEU A 118 7.19 5.56 -6.27
N LEU A 119 7.80 5.03 -5.20
CA LEU A 119 7.45 5.38 -3.83
C LEU A 119 7.64 6.88 -3.55
N ASN A 120 8.75 7.46 -3.99
CA ASN A 120 8.99 8.90 -3.84
C ASN A 120 7.96 9.73 -4.62
N GLU A 121 7.61 9.32 -5.83
CA GLU A 121 6.60 10.03 -6.63
C GLU A 121 5.20 9.96 -5.99
N ILE A 122 4.84 8.80 -5.42
CA ILE A 122 3.61 8.63 -4.65
C ILE A 122 3.63 9.52 -3.40
N LEU A 123 4.75 9.60 -2.66
CA LEU A 123 4.89 10.47 -1.48
C LEU A 123 4.63 11.93 -1.82
N GLU A 124 5.24 12.46 -2.88
CA GLU A 124 5.08 13.85 -3.29
C GLU A 124 3.64 14.17 -3.69
N LYS A 125 3.00 13.30 -4.48
CA LYS A 125 1.60 13.48 -4.88
C LYS A 125 0.63 13.32 -3.71
N ARG A 126 0.89 12.37 -2.81
CA ARG A 126 0.10 12.18 -1.57
C ARG A 126 0.15 13.42 -0.69
N LYS A 127 1.34 14.01 -0.52
CA LYS A 127 1.50 15.27 0.21
C LYS A 127 0.67 16.39 -0.43
N ALA A 128 0.78 16.56 -1.76
CA ALA A 128 -0.02 17.55 -2.48
C ALA A 128 -1.53 17.33 -2.34
N LEU A 129 -1.99 16.07 -2.31
CA LEU A 129 -3.40 15.72 -2.10
C LEU A 129 -3.87 16.09 -0.68
N ILE A 130 -3.07 15.77 0.34
CA ILE A 130 -3.39 16.08 1.74
C ILE A 130 -3.37 17.58 1.99
N ASP A 131 -2.35 18.30 1.49
CA ASP A 131 -2.23 19.76 1.65
C ASP A 131 -3.40 20.49 0.95
N SER A 132 -3.92 19.93 -0.15
CA SER A 132 -5.12 20.46 -0.80
C SER A 132 -6.42 20.18 -0.05
N SER A 133 -6.38 19.36 1.01
CA SER A 133 -7.53 18.91 1.81
C SER A 133 -7.76 19.69 3.11
N LEU A 134 -6.79 20.52 3.49
CA LEU A 134 -6.86 21.52 4.58
C LEU A 134 -7.46 22.84 4.08
#